data_AF-A0A813ECA3-F1
#
_entry.id   AF-A0A813ECA3-F1
#
_cell.length_a   1.000
_cell.length_b   1.000
_cell.length_c   1.000
_cell.angle_alpha   90.00
_cell.angle_beta   90.00
_cell.angle_gamma   90.00
#
_symmetry.space_group_name_H-M   'P 1'
#
loop_
_entity.id
_entity.type
_entity.pdbx_description
1 polymer ?
#
loop_
_entity_poly.entity_id
_entity_poly.type
_entity_poly.pdbx_seq_one_letter_code
_entity_poly.pdbx_strand_id
1 'polypeptide(L)'
;MMPVKRLSLTDFRTVVRRGCREKTLKKALAKDEIMKKWSDSAWAKKLKAKATRENMTDFERFKLMVARKKRSQAVKKVLKTKK
;
A
#
# COMPACT_ATOMS: atom_id res chain seq x y z
N MET A 1 -24.41 -7.61 -8.18
CA MET A 1 -24.06 -8.05 -6.82
C MET A 1 -22.65 -8.63 -6.84
N MET A 2 -21.73 -8.13 -6.02
CA MET A 2 -20.35 -8.65 -5.99
C MET A 2 -20.27 -9.93 -5.13
N PRO A 3 -19.73 -11.05 -5.65
CA PRO A 3 -19.57 -12.26 -4.85
C PRO A 3 -18.60 -12.06 -3.69
N VAL A 4 -18.97 -12.50 -2.48
CA VAL A 4 -18.11 -12.39 -1.27
C VAL A 4 -16.77 -13.10 -1.46
N LYS A 5 -16.74 -14.18 -2.25
CA LYS A 5 -15.50 -14.91 -2.60
C LYS A 5 -14.44 -14.04 -3.30
N ARG A 6 -14.83 -12.93 -3.94
CA ARG A 6 -13.91 -12.01 -4.63
C ARG A 6 -13.47 -10.83 -3.76
N LEU A 7 -13.89 -10.79 -2.49
CA LEU A 7 -13.59 -9.72 -1.55
C LEU A 7 -12.65 -10.23 -0.48
N SER A 8 -11.59 -9.47 -0.21
CA SER A 8 -10.73 -9.66 0.96
C SER A 8 -11.11 -8.62 2.00
N LEU A 9 -11.48 -9.07 3.20
CA LEU A 9 -11.85 -8.18 4.29
C LEU A 9 -10.61 -7.45 4.82
N THR A 10 -10.80 -6.20 5.23
CA THR A 10 -9.80 -5.37 5.91
C THR A 10 -10.20 -5.16 7.36
N ASP A 11 -9.22 -4.91 8.24
CA ASP A 11 -9.49 -4.67 9.67
C ASP A 11 -10.19 -3.32 9.96
N PHE A 12 -10.31 -2.45 8.95
CA PHE A 12 -10.98 -1.16 9.08
C PHE A 12 -12.49 -1.28 9.01
N ARG A 13 -13.20 -0.64 9.95
CA ARG A 13 -14.67 -0.63 10.03
C ARG A 13 -15.20 0.78 10.28
N THR A 14 -16.25 1.16 9.55
CA THR A 14 -17.14 2.29 9.89
C THR A 14 -18.46 1.76 10.43
N VAL A 15 -19.06 2.46 11.39
CA VAL A 15 -20.44 2.18 11.81
C VAL A 15 -21.40 2.96 10.92
N VAL A 16 -22.20 2.25 10.12
CA VAL A 16 -23.23 2.83 9.26
C VAL A 16 -24.55 2.06 9.40
N ARG A 17 -25.68 2.76 9.23
CA ARG A 17 -27.00 2.13 9.20
C ARG A 17 -27.17 1.28 7.94
N ARG A 18 -27.88 0.16 8.04
CA ARG A 18 -28.24 -0.67 6.87
C ARG A 18 -29.00 0.16 5.84
N GLY A 19 -28.59 0.10 4.56
CA GLY A 19 -29.20 0.88 3.47
C GLY A 19 -28.75 2.35 3.40
N CYS A 20 -27.63 2.71 4.03
CA CYS A 20 -27.04 4.04 3.97
C CYS A 20 -26.79 4.51 2.53
N ARG A 21 -27.18 5.74 2.20
CA ARG A 21 -26.88 6.38 0.90
C ARG A 21 -25.43 6.85 0.84
N GLU A 22 -24.90 6.96 -0.38
CA GLU A 22 -23.50 7.33 -0.67
C GLU A 22 -23.03 8.59 0.09
N LYS A 23 -23.86 9.65 0.14
CA LYS A 23 -23.52 10.91 0.83
C LYS A 23 -23.21 10.69 2.32
N THR A 24 -23.98 9.84 2.98
CA THR A 24 -23.80 9.56 4.41
C THR A 24 -22.61 8.64 4.64
N LEU A 25 -22.35 7.69 3.73
CA LEU A 25 -21.16 6.84 3.78
C LEU A 25 -19.86 7.64 3.59
N LYS A 26 -19.82 8.56 2.62
CA LYS A 26 -18.66 9.46 2.41
C LYS A 26 -18.35 10.29 3.65
N LYS A 27 -19.39 10.82 4.32
CA LYS A 27 -19.24 11.55 5.59
C LYS A 27 -18.69 10.66 6.71
N ALA A 28 -19.19 9.43 6.84
CA ALA A 28 -18.69 8.49 7.85
C ALA A 28 -17.23 8.08 7.61
N LEU A 29 -16.86 7.77 6.37
CA LEU A 29 -15.48 7.44 5.98
C LEU A 29 -14.51 8.60 6.21
N ALA A 30 -14.96 9.84 5.96
CA ALA A 30 -14.16 11.04 6.22
C ALA A 30 -13.97 11.28 7.73
N LYS A 31 -15.03 11.09 8.53
CA LYS A 31 -14.97 11.20 10.00
C LYS A 31 -13.98 10.23 10.63
N ASP A 32 -13.99 8.97 10.18
CA ASP A 32 -13.12 7.92 10.73
C ASP A 32 -11.72 7.89 10.10
N GLU A 33 -11.46 8.78 9.13
CA GLU A 33 -10.22 8.91 8.34
C GLU A 33 -9.69 7.59 7.76
N ILE A 34 -10.59 6.67 7.41
CA ILE A 34 -10.22 5.30 7.04
C ILE A 34 -9.38 5.24 5.78
N MET A 35 -9.57 6.17 4.84
CA MET A 35 -8.74 6.21 3.63
C MET A 35 -7.28 6.57 3.92
N LYS A 36 -7.02 7.39 4.95
CA LYS A 36 -5.67 7.70 5.42
C LYS A 36 -5.07 6.47 6.09
N LYS A 37 -5.79 5.88 7.06
CA LYS A 37 -5.39 4.65 7.76
C LYS A 37 -5.11 3.49 6.80
N TRP A 38 -5.95 3.33 5.77
CA TRP A 38 -5.74 2.38 4.69
C TRP A 38 -4.45 2.68 3.93
N SER A 39 -4.25 3.92 3.49
CA SER A 39 -3.05 4.34 2.74
C SER A 39 -1.74 4.10 3.51
N ASP A 40 -1.78 4.23 4.84
CA ASP A 40 -0.62 4.01 5.70
C ASP A 40 -0.37 2.53 6.02
N SER A 41 -1.37 1.67 5.83
CA SER A 41 -1.25 0.24 6.05
C SER A 41 -0.16 -0.39 5.18
N ALA A 42 0.51 -1.41 5.71
CA ALA A 42 1.52 -2.17 4.97
C ALA A 42 0.93 -2.84 3.71
N TRP A 43 -0.35 -3.24 3.76
CA TRP A 43 -1.04 -3.84 2.62
C TRP A 43 -1.22 -2.82 1.48
N ALA A 44 -1.76 -1.64 1.76
CA ALA A 44 -1.91 -0.62 0.72
C ALA A 44 -0.57 -0.16 0.15
N LYS A 45 0.47 -0.05 1.00
CA LYS A 45 1.84 0.25 0.54
C LYS A 45 2.37 -0.81 -0.42
N LYS A 46 2.14 -2.11 -0.14
CA LYS A 46 2.48 -3.21 -1.05
C LYS A 46 1.72 -3.14 -2.37
N LEU A 47 0.41 -2.85 -2.31
CA LEU A 47 -0.43 -2.72 -3.50
C LEU A 47 0.04 -1.57 -4.40
N LYS A 48 0.31 -0.40 -3.80
CA LYS A 48 0.89 0.76 -4.50
C LYS A 48 2.25 0.41 -5.12
N ALA A 49 3.14 -0.26 -4.38
CA ALA A 49 4.43 -0.69 -4.89
C ALA A 49 4.34 -1.71 -6.05
N LYS A 50 3.29 -2.53 -6.10
CA LYS A 50 3.03 -3.43 -7.23
C LYS A 50 2.59 -2.61 -8.46
N ALA A 51 1.62 -1.73 -8.28
CA ALA A 51 1.15 -0.85 -9.36
C ALA A 51 2.26 0.04 -9.93
N THR A 52 3.13 0.60 -9.09
CA THR A 52 4.26 1.40 -9.59
C THR A 52 5.30 0.57 -10.35
N ARG A 53 5.49 -0.71 -10.00
CA ARG A 53 6.39 -1.61 -10.75
C ARG A 53 5.81 -2.01 -12.10
N GLU A 54 4.50 -2.24 -12.17
CA GLU A 54 3.80 -2.54 -13.43
C GLU A 54 3.90 -1.35 -14.39
N ASN A 55 3.75 -0.12 -13.87
CA ASN A 55 3.81 1.12 -14.66
C ASN A 55 5.22 1.68 -14.90
N MET A 56 6.27 0.98 -14.47
CA MET A 56 7.64 1.51 -14.52
C MET A 56 8.20 1.54 -15.94
N THR A 57 8.81 2.66 -16.32
CA THR A 57 9.51 2.81 -17.61
C THR A 57 10.92 2.20 -17.55
N ASP A 58 11.53 1.91 -18.71
CA ASP A 58 12.83 1.24 -18.75
C ASP A 58 13.94 2.00 -18.01
N PHE A 59 13.97 3.33 -18.17
CA PHE A 59 14.92 4.19 -17.46
C PHE A 59 14.75 4.14 -15.93
N GLU A 60 13.52 4.05 -15.44
CA GLU A 60 13.25 3.90 -14.00
C GLU A 60 13.68 2.52 -13.47
N ARG A 61 13.56 1.47 -14.29
CA ARG A 61 14.10 0.14 -13.95
C ARG A 61 15.62 0.18 -13.82
N PHE A 62 16.31 0.89 -14.72
CA PHE A 62 17.75 1.10 -14.61
C PHE A 62 18.13 1.84 -13.33
N LYS A 63 17.44 2.94 -13.00
CA LYS A 63 17.64 3.67 -11.73
C LYS A 63 17.44 2.77 -10.51
N LEU A 64 16.38 1.96 -10.50
CA LEU A 64 16.10 1.01 -9.42
C LEU A 64 17.21 -0.03 -9.28
N MET A 65 17.71 -0.57 -10.39
CA MET A 65 18.84 -1.53 -10.39
C MET A 65 20.09 -0.92 -9.75
N VAL A 66 20.47 0.29 -10.16
CA VAL A 66 21.64 1.00 -9.60
C VAL A 66 21.45 1.26 -8.11
N ALA A 67 20.27 1.72 -7.68
CA ALA A 67 19.95 1.94 -6.27
C ALA A 67 20.05 0.65 -5.43
N ARG A 68 19.56 -0.48 -5.95
CA ARG A 68 19.67 -1.80 -5.29
C ARG A 68 21.13 -2.23 -5.15
N LYS A 69 21.96 -2.01 -6.16
CA LYS A 69 23.41 -2.32 -6.12
C LYS A 69 24.11 -1.50 -5.04
N LYS A 70 23.89 -0.18 -4.99
CA LYS A 70 24.44 0.71 -3.95
C LYS A 70 24.03 0.27 -2.54
N ARG A 71 22.74 -0.04 -2.33
CA ARG A 71 22.24 -0.54 -1.04
C ARG A 71 22.91 -1.85 -0.63
N SER A 72 23.04 -2.81 -1.55
CA SER A 72 23.68 -4.10 -1.28
C SER A 72 25.14 -3.94 -0.85
N GLN A 73 25.88 -3.07 -1.54
CA GLN A 73 27.27 -2.77 -1.17
C GLN A 73 27.39 -2.15 0.21
N ALA A 74 26.53 -1.19 0.56
CA ALA A 74 26.51 -0.55 1.88
C ALA A 74 26.21 -1.57 3.00
N VAL A 75 25.19 -2.42 2.79
CA VAL A 75 24.84 -3.49 3.75
C VAL A 75 26.00 -4.46 3.94
N LYS A 76 26.67 -4.89 2.85
CA LYS A 76 27.83 -5.77 2.92
C LYS A 76 28.99 -5.16 3.71
N LYS A 77 29.23 -3.85 3.56
CA LYS A 77 30.27 -3.13 4.31
C LYS A 77 29.99 -3.15 5.81
N VAL A 78 28.76 -2.79 6.22
CA VAL A 78 28.36 -2.79 7.64
C VAL A 78 28.44 -4.19 8.26
N LEU A 79 27.99 -5.22 7.54
CA LEU A 79 28.04 -6.60 8.03
C LEU A 79 29.46 -7.15 8.12
N LYS A 80 30.38 -6.71 7.24
CA LYS A 80 31.80 -7.12 7.28
C LYS A 80 32.54 -6.54 8.49
N THR A 81 32.23 -5.31 8.89
CA THR A 81 32.87 -4.63 10.03
C THR A 81 32.36 -5.13 11.40
N LYS A 82 31.20 -5.77 11.45
CA LYS A 82 30.60 -6.33 12.68
C LYS A 82 31.09 -7.74 13.04
N LYS A 83 32.14 -8.23 12.38
CA LYS A 83 32.79 -9.50 12.65
C LYS A 83 34.20 -9.23 13.14
#